data_AF-A0A1F6CPM9-F1
#
_entry.id   AF-A0A1F6CPM9-F1
#
_cell.length_a   1.000
_cell.length_b   1.000
_cell.length_c   1.000
_cell.angle_alpha   90.00
_cell.angle_beta   90.00
_cell.angle_gamma   90.00
#
_symmetry.space_group_name_H-M   'P 1'
#
loop_
_entity.id
_entity.type
_entity.pdbx_description
1 polymer ?
#
loop_
_entity_poly.entity_id
_entity_poly.type
_entity_poly.pdbx_seq_one_letter_code
_entity_poly.pdbx_strand_id
1 'polypeptide(L)'
;MQKTEKKPRFDFEELKAAATSVNAKIRKNVFVEYFERFEEFPSYLFDNTNGVDERLAETIRDLQNDPETSKTMHKGLQALVLRLS
;
A
#
# COMPACT_ATOMS: atom_id res chain seq x y z
N MET A 1 27.59 -19.99 9.92
CA MET A 1 27.25 -19.00 8.88
C MET A 1 25.75 -18.76 8.93
N GLN A 2 25.30 -17.62 9.47
CA GLN A 2 23.93 -17.15 9.26
C GLN A 2 24.07 -15.76 8.65
N LYS A 3 23.96 -15.68 7.33
CA LYS A 3 23.75 -14.39 6.66
C LYS A 3 22.31 -14.01 6.98
N THR A 4 22.11 -13.35 8.12
CA THR A 4 20.91 -12.54 8.30
C THR A 4 21.06 -11.40 7.31
N GLU A 5 20.48 -11.55 6.13
CA GLU A 5 20.21 -10.43 5.24
C GLU A 5 19.44 -9.42 6.07
N LYS A 6 20.14 -8.40 6.56
CA LYS A 6 19.53 -7.26 7.24
C LYS A 6 18.55 -6.72 6.22
N LYS A 7 17.26 -7.01 6.38
CA LYS A 7 16.20 -6.40 5.56
C LYS A 7 16.53 -4.90 5.54
N PRO A 8 16.71 -4.30 4.35
CA PRO A 8 17.14 -2.92 4.25
C PRO A 8 16.23 -2.06 5.11
N ARG A 9 16.84 -1.05 5.76
CA ARG A 9 16.13 -0.08 6.58
C ARG A 9 14.95 0.42 5.75
N PHE A 10 13.73 0.22 6.25
CA PHE A 10 12.53 0.54 5.48
C PHE A 10 12.45 2.06 5.34
N ASP A 11 12.65 2.57 4.13
CA ASP A 11 12.69 4.00 3.86
C ASP A 11 11.27 4.52 3.65
N PHE A 12 10.69 5.03 4.74
CA PHE A 12 9.33 5.57 4.73
C PHE A 12 9.19 6.81 3.85
N GLU A 13 10.25 7.59 3.66
CA GLU A 13 10.20 8.77 2.78
C GLU A 13 10.15 8.36 1.32
N GLU A 14 11.00 7.40 0.93
CA GLU A 14 10.99 6.83 -0.42
C GLU A 14 9.64 6.17 -0.73
N LEU A 15 9.07 5.42 0.21
CA LEU A 15 7.75 4.80 0.04
C LEU A 15 6.63 5.82 -0.06
N LYS A 16 6.68 6.90 0.72
CA LYS A 16 5.68 7.97 0.61
C LYS A 16 5.75 8.65 -0.75
N ALA A 17 6.95 8.91 -1.25
CA ALA A 17 7.15 9.44 -2.60
C ALA A 17 6.67 8.45 -3.69
N ALA A 18 7.00 7.17 -3.54
CA ALA A 18 6.64 6.13 -4.51
C ALA A 18 5.14 5.81 -4.50
N ALA A 19 4.48 5.88 -3.34
CA ALA A 19 3.05 5.69 -3.19
C ALA A 19 2.21 6.83 -3.79
N THR A 20 2.81 8.02 -3.93
CA THR A 20 2.20 9.16 -4.64
C THR A 20 2.71 9.28 -6.08
N SER A 21 3.50 8.33 -6.56
CA SER A 21 4.05 8.34 -7.92
C SER A 21 2.96 8.34 -8.98
N VAL A 22 3.21 9.03 -10.10
CA VAL A 22 2.31 9.02 -11.26
C VAL A 22 2.20 7.62 -11.88
N ASN A 23 3.17 6.74 -11.65
CA ASN A 23 3.17 5.39 -12.19
C ASN A 23 2.37 4.43 -11.29
N ALA A 24 1.23 3.95 -11.80
CA ALA A 24 0.34 3.02 -11.09
C ALA A 24 1.03 1.72 -10.66
N LYS A 25 1.97 1.20 -11.47
CA LYS A 25 2.72 -0.02 -11.13
C LYS A 25 3.60 0.17 -9.90
N ILE A 26 4.23 1.35 -9.78
CA ILE A 26 5.05 1.69 -8.61
C ILE A 26 4.16 1.78 -7.37
N ARG A 27 3.02 2.49 -7.46
CA ARG A 27 2.09 2.61 -6.33
C ARG A 27 1.58 1.26 -5.85
N LYS A 28 1.16 0.39 -6.76
CA LYS A 28 0.69 -0.98 -6.43
C LYS A 28 1.76 -1.78 -5.69
N ASN A 29 2.99 -1.79 -6.22
CA ASN A 29 4.10 -2.51 -5.60
C ASN A 29 4.37 -2.01 -4.18
N VAL A 30 4.37 -0.69 -3.97
CA VAL A 30 4.54 -0.09 -2.65
C VAL A 30 3.42 -0.51 -1.69
N PHE A 31 2.18 -0.49 -2.17
CA PHE A 31 1.01 -0.87 -1.37
C PHE A 31 1.07 -2.34 -0.95
N VAL A 32 1.44 -3.21 -1.88
CA VAL A 32 1.64 -4.65 -1.65
C VAL A 32 2.79 -4.90 -0.68
N GLU A 33 3.96 -4.31 -0.94
CA GLU A 33 5.12 -4.51 -0.07
C GLU A 33 4.88 -4.01 1.35
N TYR A 34 4.18 -2.88 1.51
CA TYR A 34 3.84 -2.37 2.84
C TYR A 34 2.88 -3.32 3.56
N PHE A 35 1.81 -3.75 2.90
CA PHE A 35 0.85 -4.68 3.50
C PHE A 35 1.49 -6.03 3.83
N GLU A 36 2.36 -6.56 2.98
CA GLU A 36 3.06 -7.83 3.26
C GLU A 36 4.04 -7.72 4.43
N ARG A 37 4.61 -6.54 4.68
CA ARG A 37 5.55 -6.30 5.77
C ARG A 37 4.87 -6.00 7.10
N PHE A 38 3.77 -5.26 7.08
CA PHE A 38 3.13 -4.73 8.29
C PHE A 38 1.73 -5.28 8.53
N GLU A 39 1.15 -5.99 7.55
CA GLU A 39 -0.26 -6.44 7.55
C GLU A 39 -1.27 -5.30 7.78
N GLU A 40 -0.84 -4.08 7.50
CA GLU A 40 -1.57 -2.83 7.68
C GLU A 40 -1.38 -1.93 6.46
N PHE A 41 -2.23 -0.91 6.32
CA PHE A 41 -2.12 0.07 5.24
C PHE A 41 -1.35 1.32 5.68
N PRO A 42 -0.58 1.95 4.77
CA PRO A 42 0.24 3.10 5.13
C PRO A 42 -0.64 4.29 5.51
N SER A 43 -0.56 4.71 6.77
CA SER A 43 -1.43 5.77 7.30
C SER A 43 -1.24 7.12 6.63
N TYR A 44 -0.02 7.39 6.14
CA TYR A 44 0.35 8.63 5.44
C TYR A 44 -0.30 8.79 4.07
N LEU A 45 -0.99 7.76 3.56
CA LEU A 45 -1.79 7.87 2.34
C LEU A 45 -3.20 8.38 2.62
N PHE A 46 -3.60 8.37 3.89
CA PHE A 46 -4.85 8.97 4.35
C PHE A 46 -4.50 10.35 4.91
N ASP A 47 -4.81 11.39 4.15
CA ASP A 47 -4.77 12.74 4.68
C ASP A 47 -6.08 13.00 5.41
N ASN A 48 -6.04 13.15 6.74
CA ASN A 48 -7.22 13.49 7.54
C ASN A 48 -7.79 14.88 7.19
N THR A 49 -7.05 15.69 6.43
CA THR A 49 -7.38 17.07 6.06
C THR A 49 -7.98 17.15 4.66
N ASN A 50 -7.46 16.36 3.69
CA ASN A 50 -7.87 16.41 2.28
C ASN A 50 -8.55 15.11 1.79
N GLY A 51 -8.68 14.11 2.67
CA GLY A 51 -9.23 12.80 2.33
C GLY A 51 -8.20 11.84 1.74
N VAL A 52 -8.70 10.83 1.05
CA VAL A 52 -7.87 9.82 0.36
C VAL A 52 -7.34 10.43 -0.93
N ASP A 53 -6.03 10.33 -1.16
CA ASP A 53 -5.43 10.72 -2.44
C ASP A 53 -6.12 9.95 -3.60
N GLU A 54 -6.53 10.64 -4.67
CA GLU A 54 -7.22 9.98 -5.81
C GLU A 54 -6.40 8.81 -6.38
N ARG A 55 -5.06 8.93 -6.38
CA ARG A 55 -4.15 7.87 -6.84
C ARG A 55 -4.14 6.70 -5.87
N LEU A 56 -4.32 6.94 -4.57
CA LEU A 56 -4.51 5.88 -3.60
C LEU A 56 -5.84 5.16 -3.86
N ALA A 57 -6.93 5.90 -4.03
CA ALA A 57 -8.25 5.31 -4.32
C ALA A 57 -8.22 4.47 -5.61
N GLU A 58 -7.54 4.96 -6.65
CA GLU A 58 -7.30 4.21 -7.89
C GLU A 58 -6.48 2.94 -7.63
N THR A 59 -5.41 3.04 -6.84
CA THR A 59 -4.56 1.89 -6.49
C THR A 59 -5.32 0.82 -5.71
N ILE A 60 -6.19 1.22 -4.78
CA ILE A 60 -7.05 0.30 -4.02
C ILE A 60 -8.02 -0.41 -4.96
N ARG A 61 -8.71 0.33 -5.84
CA ARG A 61 -9.63 -0.25 -6.83
C ARG A 61 -8.92 -1.21 -7.77
N ASP A 62 -7.74 -0.83 -8.24
CA ASP A 62 -6.93 -1.67 -9.10
C ASP A 62 -6.57 -2.99 -8.41
N LEU A 63 -6.09 -2.96 -7.17
CA LEU A 63 -5.73 -4.17 -6.41
C LEU A 63 -6.96 -5.02 -6.04
N GLN A 64 -8.13 -4.41 -5.84
CA GLN A 64 -9.38 -5.14 -5.63
C GLN A 64 -9.84 -5.90 -6.88
N ASN A 65 -9.61 -5.33 -8.07
CA ASN A 65 -9.95 -5.97 -9.34
C ASN A 65 -8.84 -6.88 -9.87
N ASP A 66 -7.66 -6.84 -9.26
CA ASP A 66 -6.51 -7.65 -9.66
C ASP A 66 -6.66 -9.09 -9.11
N PRO A 67 -6.76 -10.10 -10.00
CA PRO A 67 -6.93 -11.50 -9.60
C PRO A 67 -5.66 -12.13 -9.01
N GLU A 68 -4.49 -11.52 -9.18
CA GLU A 68 -3.22 -11.97 -8.61
C GLU A 68 -3.05 -11.51 -7.15
N THR A 69 -3.91 -10.59 -6.68
CA THR A 69 -3.87 -10.10 -5.31
C THR A 69 -4.31 -11.17 -4.31
N SER A 70 -3.55 -11.33 -3.22
CA SER A 70 -3.83 -12.35 -2.21
C SER A 70 -5.18 -12.13 -1.49
N LYS A 71 -5.80 -13.22 -1.03
CA LYS A 71 -7.07 -13.15 -0.26
C LYS A 71 -6.95 -12.28 0.99
N THR A 72 -5.80 -12.29 1.65
CA THR A 72 -5.54 -11.47 2.86
C THR A 72 -5.50 -9.99 2.49
N MET A 73 -4.82 -9.64 1.40
CA MET A 73 -4.80 -8.28 0.88
C MET A 73 -6.20 -7.82 0.44
N HIS A 74 -6.97 -8.66 -0.26
CA HIS A 74 -8.37 -8.35 -0.60
C HIS A 74 -9.22 -8.04 0.63
N LYS A 75 -9.10 -8.84 1.71
CA LYS A 75 -9.78 -8.57 2.98
C LYS A 75 -9.32 -7.26 3.61
N GLY A 76 -8.01 -7.00 3.59
CA GLY A 76 -7.44 -5.74 4.05
C GLY A 76 -8.05 -4.56 3.28
N LEU A 77 -8.03 -4.61 1.94
CA LEU A 77 -8.57 -3.56 1.08
C LEU A 77 -10.06 -3.31 1.34
N GLN A 78 -10.86 -4.36 1.55
CA GLN A 78 -12.26 -4.21 1.94
C GLN A 78 -12.43 -3.50 3.29
N ALA A 79 -11.66 -3.92 4.31
CA ALA A 79 -11.68 -3.27 5.62
C ALA A 79 -11.25 -1.80 5.53
N LEU A 80 -10.28 -1.51 4.67
CA LEU A 80 -9.82 -0.16 4.41
C LEU A 80 -10.92 0.68 3.74
N VAL A 81 -11.53 0.18 2.66
CA VAL A 81 -12.62 0.90 1.97
C VAL A 81 -13.80 1.16 2.91
N LEU A 82 -14.15 0.20 3.77
CA LEU A 82 -15.21 0.40 4.78
C LEU A 82 -14.88 1.51 5.78
N ARG A 83 -13.59 1.72 6.11
CA ARG A 83 -13.14 2.81 6.99
C ARG A 83 -13.17 4.18 6.30
N LEU A 84 -13.12 4.19 4.97
CA LEU A 84 -13.11 5.39 4.13
C LEU A 84 -14.51 5.78 3.62
N SER A 85 -15.52 4.92 3.85
CA SER A 85 -16.93 5.11 3.49
C SER A 85 -17.68 5.87 4.57
#